data_AF-A0A0Q1IMS5-F1
#
_entry.id   AF-A0A0Q1IMS5-F1
#
_cell.length_a   1.000
_cell.length_b   1.000
_cell.length_c   1.000
_cell.angle_alpha   90.00
_cell.angle_beta   90.00
_cell.angle_gamma   90.00
#
_symmetry.space_group_name_H-M   'P 1'
#
loop_
_entity.id
_entity.type
_entity.pdbx_description
1 polymer ?
#
loop_
_entity_poly.entity_id
_entity_poly.type
_entity_poly.pdbx_seq_one_letter_code
_entity_poly.pdbx_strand_id
1 'polypeptide(L)'
;MKINNDLSTSSFKPRTPIGLIICYLVLGLPASLGIGSLIAQLLTFNISNFEGGSGYAWIWIFIIVSSVTYLACLIILPILLKKYVQALSTLVVIFGILGLFSLFFIISL
;
A
#
# COMPACT_ATOMS: atom_id res chain seq x y z
N MET A 1 -53.41 4.95 -23.35
CA MET A 1 -52.97 5.09 -21.94
C MET A 1 -51.48 4.81 -21.91
N LYS A 2 -50.66 5.84 -21.67
CA LYS A 2 -49.19 5.79 -21.77
C LYS A 2 -48.65 5.30 -20.43
N ILE A 3 -48.08 4.11 -20.40
CA ILE A 3 -47.50 3.53 -19.18
C ILE A 3 -46.12 4.19 -19.01
N ASN A 4 -46.03 5.09 -18.05
CA ASN A 4 -44.79 5.78 -17.72
C ASN A 4 -43.93 4.78 -16.94
N ASN A 5 -42.84 4.33 -17.56
CA ASN A 5 -41.78 3.64 -16.86
C ASN A 5 -41.09 4.68 -15.97
N ASP A 6 -41.57 4.81 -14.73
CA ASP A 6 -40.88 5.53 -13.67
C ASP A 6 -39.63 4.72 -13.32
N LEU A 7 -38.63 4.90 -14.19
CA LEU A 7 -37.26 4.51 -14.03
C LEU A 7 -36.83 5.04 -12.67
N SER A 8 -36.76 4.12 -11.71
CA SER A 8 -36.12 4.28 -10.41
C SER A 8 -34.66 4.62 -10.65
N THR A 9 -34.40 5.86 -11.04
CA THR A 9 -33.10 6.49 -11.04
C THR A 9 -32.78 6.72 -9.58
N SER A 10 -32.43 5.62 -8.90
CA SER A 10 -31.69 5.69 -7.65
C SER A 10 -30.51 6.60 -7.93
N SER A 11 -30.58 7.81 -7.40
CA SER A 11 -29.51 8.79 -7.44
C SER A 11 -28.25 8.09 -6.94
N PHE A 12 -27.43 7.61 -7.87
CA PHE A 12 -26.11 7.07 -7.60
C PHE A 12 -25.25 8.27 -7.25
N LYS A 13 -25.47 8.79 -6.03
CA LYS A 13 -24.49 9.65 -5.38
C LYS A 13 -23.20 8.84 -5.38
N PRO A 14 -22.09 9.33 -5.95
CA PRO A 14 -20.83 8.61 -5.94
C PRO A 14 -20.43 8.45 -4.47
N ARG A 15 -20.80 7.32 -3.87
CA ARG A 15 -20.47 7.00 -2.49
C ARG A 15 -18.98 6.77 -2.50
N THR A 16 -18.25 7.69 -1.89
CA THR A 16 -16.82 7.53 -1.60
C THR A 16 -16.61 6.12 -1.05
N PRO A 17 -15.76 5.29 -1.66
CA PRO A 17 -15.63 3.89 -1.30
C PRO A 17 -14.81 3.77 -0.01
N ILE A 18 -15.42 4.11 1.14
CA ILE A 18 -14.80 4.10 2.47
C ILE A 18 -14.08 2.77 2.74
N GLY A 19 -14.68 1.64 2.35
CA GLY A 19 -14.06 0.32 2.53
C GLY A 19 -12.73 0.19 1.78
N LEU A 20 -12.64 0.68 0.54
CA LEU A 20 -11.39 0.67 -0.23
C LEU A 20 -10.34 1.59 0.39
N ILE A 21 -10.75 2.73 0.96
CA ILE A 21 -9.85 3.64 1.65
C ILE A 21 -9.25 2.97 2.89
N ILE A 22 -10.08 2.29 3.69
CA ILE A 22 -9.63 1.56 4.88
C ILE A 22 -8.69 0.42 4.48
N CYS A 23 -9.06 -0.39 3.48
CA CYS A 23 -8.19 -1.45 2.98
C CYS A 23 -6.86 -0.91 2.45
N TYR A 24 -6.88 0.21 1.73
CA TYR A 24 -5.67 0.87 1.23
C TYR A 24 -4.75 1.30 2.38
N LEU A 25 -5.29 1.89 3.44
CA LEU A 25 -4.51 2.32 4.61
C LEU A 25 -3.93 1.14 5.40
N VAL A 26 -4.76 0.12 5.64
CA VAL A 26 -4.37 -1.07 6.41
C VAL A 26 -3.33 -1.88 5.64
N LEU A 27 -3.49 -2.07 4.33
CA LEU A 27 -2.55 -2.81 3.49
C LEU A 27 -1.32 -1.99 3.08
N GLY A 28 -1.41 -0.66 3.06
CA GLY A 28 -0.28 0.22 2.77
C GLY A 28 0.85 0.08 3.78
N LEU A 29 0.54 -0.20 5.05
CA LEU A 29 1.54 -0.41 6.10
C LEU A 29 2.42 -1.66 5.85
N PRO A 30 1.87 -2.90 5.76
CA PRO A 30 2.68 -4.08 5.46
C PRO A 30 3.31 -4.01 4.07
N ALA A 31 2.67 -3.39 3.08
CA ALA A 31 3.29 -3.18 1.77
C ALA A 31 4.54 -2.28 1.86
N SER A 32 4.51 -1.20 2.64
CA SER A 32 5.65 -0.29 2.83
C SER A 32 6.83 -0.95 3.57
N LEU A 33 6.53 -1.83 4.53
CA LEU A 33 7.54 -2.66 5.20
C LEU A 33 8.15 -3.67 4.23
N GLY A 34 7.34 -4.30 3.38
CA GLY A 34 7.82 -5.20 2.34
C GLY A 34 8.76 -4.50 1.35
N ILE A 35 8.41 -3.30 0.89
CA ILE A 35 9.25 -2.50 -0.02
C ILE A 35 10.56 -2.11 0.67
N GLY A 36 10.50 -1.62 1.91
CA GLY A 36 11.69 -1.28 2.68
C GLY A 36 12.60 -2.49 2.88
N SER A 37 12.02 -3.67 3.13
CA SER A 37 12.76 -4.93 3.34
C SER A 37 13.46 -5.37 2.06
N LEU A 38 12.78 -5.31 0.91
CA LEU A 38 13.37 -5.63 -0.38
C LEU A 38 14.52 -4.69 -0.73
N ILE A 39 14.35 -3.39 -0.50
CA ILE A 39 15.39 -2.38 -0.74
C ILE A 39 16.57 -2.60 0.21
N ALA A 40 16.31 -2.87 1.49
CA ALA A 40 17.35 -3.21 2.45
C ALA A 40 18.13 -4.43 1.99
N GLN A 41 17.45 -5.54 1.63
CA GLN A 41 18.08 -6.76 1.12
C GLN A 41 18.95 -6.50 -0.11
N LEU A 42 18.45 -5.75 -1.09
CA LEU A 42 19.21 -5.37 -2.29
C LEU A 42 20.50 -4.61 -1.96
N LEU A 43 20.43 -3.68 -1.00
CA LEU A 43 21.60 -2.89 -0.59
C LEU A 43 22.58 -3.71 0.25
N THR A 44 22.07 -4.67 1.02
CA THR A 44 22.86 -5.52 1.91
C THR A 44 23.40 -6.79 1.27
N PHE A 45 22.97 -7.13 0.04
CA PHE A 45 23.26 -8.41 -0.62
C PHE A 45 24.76 -8.72 -0.75
N ASN A 46 25.58 -7.69 -0.91
CA ASN A 46 27.04 -7.82 -1.12
C ASN A 46 27.86 -7.45 0.12
N ILE A 47 27.23 -7.32 1.29
CA ILE A 47 27.88 -6.88 2.53
C ILE A 47 28.12 -8.11 3.40
N SER A 48 29.39 -8.40 3.67
CA SER A 48 29.81 -9.57 4.45
C SER A 48 29.87 -9.33 5.97
N ASN A 49 29.80 -8.07 6.42
CA ASN A 49 29.96 -7.70 7.84
C ASN A 49 28.81 -6.80 8.31
N PHE A 50 27.85 -7.39 9.03
CA PHE A 50 26.77 -6.69 9.74
C PHE A 50 27.08 -6.45 11.22
N GLU A 51 28.36 -6.34 11.58
CA GLU A 51 28.78 -6.18 12.97
C GLU A 51 28.90 -4.71 13.38
N GLY A 52 28.47 -4.41 14.60
CA GLY A 52 28.63 -3.10 15.21
C GLY A 52 27.83 -2.00 14.51
N GLY A 53 28.40 -0.78 14.44
CA GLY A 53 27.70 0.41 13.96
C GLY A 53 27.20 0.35 12.52
N SER A 54 27.81 -0.47 11.66
CA SER A 54 27.38 -0.61 10.26
C SER A 54 26.02 -1.32 10.16
N GLY A 55 25.78 -2.35 10.98
CA GLY A 55 24.50 -3.06 11.03
C GLY A 55 23.36 -2.15 11.47
N TYR A 56 23.60 -1.31 12.49
CA TYR A 56 22.61 -0.32 12.93
C TYR A 56 22.30 0.72 11.84
N ALA A 57 23.28 1.17 11.07
CA ALA A 57 23.05 2.10 9.96
C ALA A 57 22.09 1.53 8.90
N TRP A 58 22.20 0.23 8.59
CA TRP A 58 21.29 -0.43 7.65
C TRP A 58 19.86 -0.55 8.17
N ILE A 59 19.69 -0.79 9.47
CA ILE A 59 18.37 -0.77 10.12
C ILE A 59 17.74 0.62 10.02
N TRP A 60 18.52 1.69 10.22
CA TRP A 60 18.04 3.06 10.02
C TRP A 60 17.59 3.34 8.60
N ILE A 61 18.34 2.87 7.59
CA ILE A 61 17.97 3.00 6.18
C ILE A 61 16.63 2.29 5.93
N PHE A 62 16.44 1.07 6.45
CA PHE A 62 15.17 0.35 6.36
C PHE A 62 14.00 1.17 6.95
N ILE A 63 14.17 1.68 8.18
CA ILE A 63 13.14 2.48 8.87
C ILE A 63 12.76 3.72 8.05
N ILE A 64 13.75 4.44 7.51
CA ILE A 64 13.53 5.64 6.70
C ILE A 64 12.80 5.29 5.41
N VAL A 65 13.26 4.27 4.68
CA VAL A 65 12.67 3.87 3.40
C VAL A 65 11.22 3.42 3.58
N SER A 66 10.93 2.57 4.58
CA SER A 66 9.56 2.15 4.90
C SER A 66 8.68 3.33 5.32
N SER A 67 9.20 4.24 6.14
CA SER A 67 8.45 5.43 6.58
C SER A 67 8.12 6.37 5.41
N VAL A 68 9.10 6.62 4.53
CA VAL A 68 8.93 7.49 3.35
C VAL A 68 7.96 6.86 2.35
N THR A 69 8.02 5.54 2.12
CA THR A 69 7.06 4.86 1.23
C THR A 69 5.65 4.87 1.79
N TYR A 70 5.47 4.71 3.11
CA TYR A 70 4.16 4.86 3.74
C TYR A 70 3.64 6.30 3.66
N LEU A 71 4.48 7.31 3.89
CA LEU A 71 4.12 8.72 3.70
C LEU A 71 3.69 9.03 2.26
N ALA A 72 4.43 8.53 1.28
CA ALA A 72 4.07 8.66 -0.13
C ALA A 72 2.69 8.04 -0.40
N CYS A 73 2.42 6.86 0.17
CA CYS A 73 1.14 6.18 0.09
C CYS A 73 -0.02 7.04 0.65
N LEU A 74 0.18 7.70 1.80
CA LEU A 74 -0.81 8.62 2.39
C LEU A 74 -1.07 9.86 1.52
N ILE A 75 -0.04 10.42 0.89
CA ILE A 75 -0.17 11.61 0.01
C ILE A 75 -0.85 11.24 -1.32
N ILE A 76 -0.58 10.04 -1.83
CA ILE A 76 -1.13 9.52 -3.08
C ILE A 76 -2.63 9.21 -2.95
N LEU A 77 -3.08 8.79 -1.77
CA LEU A 77 -4.49 8.47 -1.48
C LEU A 77 -5.50 9.59 -1.87
N PRO A 78 -5.38 10.85 -1.41
CA PRO A 78 -6.29 11.92 -1.80
C PRO A 78 -6.22 12.25 -3.30
N ILE A 79 -5.07 12.03 -3.95
CA ILE A 79 -4.91 12.24 -5.40
C ILE A 79 -5.69 11.18 -6.17
N LEU A 80 -5.59 9.90 -5.76
CA LEU A 80 -6.37 8.81 -6.36
C LEU A 80 -7.87 8.98 -6.15
N LEU A 81 -8.29 9.40 -4.95
CA LEU A 81 -9.70 9.65 -4.64
C LEU A 81 -10.31 10.75 -5.52
N LYS A 82 -9.53 11.77 -5.89
CA LYS A 82 -10.01 12.88 -6.73
C LYS A 82 -10.08 12.55 -8.22
N LYS A 83 -9.14 11.75 -8.74
CA LYS A 83 -8.92 11.63 -10.19
C LYS A 83 -8.96 10.21 -10.75
N TYR A 84 -8.71 9.19 -9.91
CA TYR A 84 -8.51 7.81 -10.37
C TYR A 84 -9.11 6.77 -9.40
N VAL A 85 -10.42 6.87 -9.14
CA VAL A 85 -11.12 5.95 -8.22
C VAL A 85 -11.00 4.49 -8.65
N GLN A 86 -10.96 4.19 -9.95
CA GLN A 86 -10.74 2.83 -10.47
C GLN A 86 -9.33 2.29 -10.14
N ALA A 87 -8.31 3.15 -10.14
CA ALA A 87 -6.94 2.75 -9.81
C ALA A 87 -6.76 2.42 -8.32
N LEU A 88 -7.67 2.90 -7.45
CA LEU A 88 -7.63 2.62 -6.02
C LEU A 88 -7.81 1.13 -5.76
N SER A 89 -8.74 0.48 -6.46
CA SER A 89 -8.96 -0.97 -6.34
C SER A 89 -7.72 -1.75 -6.78
N THR A 90 -7.08 -1.34 -7.88
CA THR A 90 -5.86 -1.99 -8.37
C THR A 90 -4.71 -1.86 -7.37
N LEU A 91 -4.52 -0.67 -6.78
CA LEU A 91 -3.48 -0.48 -5.76
C LEU A 91 -3.74 -1.29 -4.49
N VAL A 92 -5.00 -1.41 -4.06
CA VAL A 92 -5.37 -2.27 -2.92
C VAL A 92 -4.98 -3.73 -3.18
N VAL A 93 -5.22 -4.24 -4.40
CA VAL A 93 -4.79 -5.60 -4.78
C VAL A 93 -3.27 -5.73 -4.77
N ILE A 94 -2.56 -4.76 -5.34
CA ILE A 94 -1.09 -4.75 -5.35
C ILE A 94 -0.55 -4.75 -3.91
N PHE A 95 -1.06 -3.88 -3.04
CA PHE A 95 -0.66 -3.85 -1.64
C PHE A 95 -1.04 -5.12 -0.89
N GLY A 96 -2.18 -5.73 -1.23
CA GLY A 96 -2.57 -7.03 -0.70
C GLY A 96 -1.56 -8.12 -1.03
N ILE A 97 -1.16 -8.23 -2.30
CA ILE A 97 -0.15 -9.21 -2.74
C ILE A 97 1.20 -8.92 -2.07
N LEU A 98 1.62 -7.65 -2.04
CA LEU A 98 2.89 -7.25 -1.47
C LEU A 98 2.93 -7.47 0.06
N GLY A 99 1.83 -7.19 0.75
CA GLY A 99 1.67 -7.44 2.18
C GLY A 99 1.65 -8.93 2.50
N LEU A 100 0.92 -9.74 1.71
CA LEU A 100 0.93 -11.20 1.84
C LEU A 100 2.33 -11.78 1.60
N PHE A 101 3.03 -11.29 0.57
CA PHE A 101 4.41 -11.69 0.30
C PHE A 101 5.33 -11.35 1.48
N SER A 102 5.23 -10.13 2.01
CA SER A 102 6.01 -9.72 3.18
C SER A 102 5.70 -10.60 4.40
N LEU A 103 4.43 -10.94 4.62
CA LEU A 103 3.99 -11.76 5.75
C LEU A 103 4.48 -13.21 5.60
N PHE A 104 4.36 -13.78 4.40
CA PHE A 104 4.86 -15.11 4.08
C PHE A 104 6.38 -15.21 4.25
N PHE A 105 7.11 -14.18 3.81
CA PHE A 105 8.56 -14.09 3.98
C PHE A 105 8.95 -14.10 5.46
N ILE A 106 8.24 -13.32 6.30
CA ILE A 106 8.49 -13.30 7.76
C ILE A 106 8.19 -14.65 8.41
N ILE A 107 7.10 -15.32 8.02
CA ILE A 107 6.73 -16.65 8.56
C ILE A 107 7.73 -17.73 8.14
N SER A 108 8.33 -17.59 6.96
CA SER A 108 9.26 -18.59 6.41
C SER A 108 10.69 -18.42 6.94
N LEU A 109 10.98 -17.35 7.68
CA LEU A 109 12.27 -17.05 8.30
C LEU A 109 12.41 -17.76 9.64
#